data_AF-A0A1E4HMV3-F1
#
_entry.id   AF-A0A1E4HMV3-F1
#
_cell.length_a   1.000
_cell.length_b   1.000
_cell.length_c   1.000
_cell.angle_alpha   90.00
_cell.angle_beta   90.00
_cell.angle_gamma   90.00
#
_symmetry.space_group_name_H-M   'P 1'
#
loop_
_entity.id
_entity.type
_entity.pdbx_description
1 polymer ?
#
loop_
_entity_poly.entity_id
_entity_poly.type
_entity_poly.pdbx_seq_one_letter_code
_entity_poly.pdbx_strand_id
1 'polypeptide(L)'
;MSEEPTVVRRQVKITNALGLHLRPADKFVKLAMQFQSEIRVHYNGNVFNGKSILGLTTLAAECGTCLELEASGADAAEAIEALTELVRAQFYEDEYGSGSGEIQSAGPLP
;
A
#
# COMPACT_ATOMS: atom_id res chain seq x y z
N MET A 1 -33.35 10.71 9.48
CA MET A 1 -32.55 11.16 8.32
C MET A 1 -31.48 10.09 8.13
N SER A 2 -31.44 9.43 6.99
CA SER A 2 -30.36 8.51 6.68
C SER A 2 -29.20 9.38 6.21
N GLU A 3 -28.15 9.52 7.02
CA GLU A 3 -26.91 10.11 6.53
C GLU A 3 -26.36 9.18 5.45
N GLU A 4 -26.31 9.68 4.21
CA GLU A 4 -25.62 8.98 3.14
C GLU A 4 -24.11 8.95 3.50
N PRO A 5 -23.46 7.77 3.49
CA PRO A 5 -22.07 7.69 3.87
C PRO A 5 -21.21 8.49 2.89
N THR A 6 -20.33 9.33 3.42
CA THR A 6 -19.37 10.10 2.62
C THR A 6 -18.44 9.14 1.89
N VAL A 7 -18.45 9.16 0.56
CA VAL A 7 -17.55 8.37 -0.29
C VAL A 7 -16.52 9.29 -0.93
N VAL A 8 -15.25 8.96 -0.75
CA VAL A 8 -14.11 9.70 -1.32
C VAL A 8 -13.27 8.76 -2.17
N ARG A 9 -12.88 9.20 -3.36
CA ARG A 9 -12.02 8.43 -4.27
C ARG A 9 -10.81 9.22 -4.71
N ARG A 10 -9.68 8.53 -4.88
CA ARG A 10 -8.42 9.13 -5.34
C ARG A 10 -7.58 8.14 -6.13
N GLN A 11 -7.11 8.59 -7.30
CA GLN A 11 -6.11 7.86 -8.05
C GLN A 11 -4.72 8.08 -7.47
N VAL A 12 -3.99 6.99 -7.30
CA VAL A 12 -2.60 6.96 -6.83
C VAL A 12 -1.76 6.11 -7.77
N LYS A 13 -0.49 6.47 -7.92
CA LYS A 13 0.47 5.70 -8.72
C LYS A 13 1.49 5.08 -7.79
N ILE A 14 1.69 3.78 -7.93
CA ILE A 14 2.74 3.04 -7.23
C ILE A 14 4.06 3.40 -7.90
N THR A 15 4.97 4.01 -7.15
CA THR A 15 6.28 4.49 -7.65
C THR A 15 7.47 3.87 -6.92
N ASN A 16 7.25 3.03 -5.90
CA ASN A 16 8.33 2.26 -5.29
C ASN A 16 8.75 1.13 -6.25
N ALA A 17 10.06 0.84 -6.32
CA ALA A 17 10.64 -0.08 -7.30
C ALA A 17 10.07 -1.50 -7.24
N LEU A 18 9.72 -1.93 -6.03
CA LEU A 18 9.18 -3.26 -5.74
C LEU A 18 7.64 -3.31 -5.87
N GLY A 19 6.94 -2.18 -5.97
CA GLY A 19 5.48 -2.20 -6.01
C GLY A 19 4.82 -2.68 -4.71
N LEU A 20 3.57 -3.16 -4.76
CA LEU A 20 2.75 -3.45 -3.58
C LEU A 20 2.99 -4.86 -3.00
N HIS A 21 4.23 -5.16 -2.63
CA HIS A 21 4.63 -6.40 -1.94
C HIS A 21 4.23 -6.43 -0.45
N LEU A 22 4.56 -7.52 0.26
CA LEU A 22 4.21 -7.73 1.68
C LEU A 22 4.51 -6.53 2.59
N ARG A 23 5.69 -5.91 2.48
CA ARG A 23 6.09 -4.79 3.34
C ARG A 23 5.26 -3.51 3.11
N PRO A 24 5.18 -2.95 1.89
CA PRO A 24 4.34 -1.78 1.62
C PRO A 24 2.85 -2.08 1.84
N ALA A 25 2.40 -3.31 1.54
CA ALA A 25 1.04 -3.73 1.81
C ALA A 25 0.73 -3.79 3.32
N ASP A 26 1.65 -4.27 4.17
CA ASP A 26 1.48 -4.28 5.62
C ASP A 26 1.38 -2.85 6.19
N LYS A 27 2.23 -1.92 5.73
CA LYS A 27 2.15 -0.50 6.10
C LYS A 27 0.81 0.12 5.66
N PHE A 28 0.38 -0.18 4.43
CA PHE A 28 -0.91 0.29 3.91
C PHE A 28 -2.07 -0.22 4.77
N VAL A 29 -2.12 -1.53 5.04
CA VAL A 29 -3.18 -2.15 5.83
C VAL A 29 -3.20 -1.60 7.25
N LYS A 30 -2.04 -1.48 7.89
CA LYS A 30 -1.93 -0.91 9.24
C LYS A 30 -2.46 0.51 9.31
N LEU A 31 -2.19 1.34 8.29
CA LEU A 31 -2.74 2.69 8.21
C LEU A 31 -4.24 2.64 7.95
N ALA A 32 -4.69 1.85 6.97
CA ALA A 32 -6.10 1.68 6.63
C ALA A 32 -6.96 1.18 7.81
N MET A 33 -6.41 0.31 8.66
CA MET A 33 -7.09 -0.22 9.84
C MET A 33 -7.29 0.81 10.96
N GLN A 34 -6.61 1.97 10.92
CA GLN A 34 -6.81 3.05 11.90
C GLN A 34 -8.10 3.83 11.64
N PHE A 35 -8.65 3.76 10.43
CA PHE A 35 -9.87 4.44 10.04
C PHE A 35 -11.10 3.55 10.23
N GLN A 36 -12.23 4.14 10.59
CA GLN A 36 -13.52 3.48 10.68
C GLN A 36 -14.13 3.23 9.30
N SER A 37 -13.82 4.09 8.33
CA SER A 37 -14.26 3.97 6.95
C SER A 37 -13.89 2.64 6.33
N GLU A 38 -14.79 2.12 5.47
CA GLU A 38 -14.45 1.02 4.59
C GLU A 38 -13.49 1.51 3.51
N ILE A 39 -12.40 0.79 3.28
CA ILE A 39 -11.37 1.18 2.32
C ILE A 39 -11.26 0.10 1.25
N ARG A 40 -11.38 0.50 0.00
CA ARG A 40 -11.33 -0.36 -1.18
C ARG A 40 -10.25 0.12 -2.14
N VAL A 41 -9.61 -0.83 -2.81
CA VAL A 41 -8.58 -0.57 -3.82
C VAL A 41 -9.07 -1.15 -5.13
N HIS A 42 -9.22 -0.30 -6.12
CA HIS A 42 -9.66 -0.65 -7.47
C HIS A 42 -8.44 -0.78 -8.38
N TYR A 43 -8.33 -1.94 -9.03
CA TYR A 43 -7.25 -2.24 -9.97
C TYR A 43 -7.72 -3.20 -11.06
N ASN A 44 -7.51 -2.85 -12.33
CA ASN A 44 -7.89 -3.66 -13.50
C ASN A 44 -9.34 -4.18 -13.46
N GLY A 45 -10.28 -3.36 -12.97
CA GLY A 45 -11.70 -3.73 -12.83
C GLY A 45 -12.02 -4.61 -11.63
N ASN A 46 -11.01 -5.04 -10.85
CA ASN A 46 -11.18 -5.76 -9.60
C ASN A 46 -11.21 -4.79 -8.42
N VAL A 47 -11.91 -5.19 -7.35
CA VAL A 47 -12.01 -4.44 -6.10
C VAL A 47 -11.44 -5.29 -4.97
N PHE A 48 -10.46 -4.75 -4.27
CA PHE A 48 -9.78 -5.39 -3.15
C PHE A 48 -10.05 -4.65 -1.86
N ASN A 49 -10.08 -5.37 -0.75
CA ASN A 49 -10.22 -4.76 0.57
C ASN A 49 -8.88 -4.15 1.00
N GLY A 50 -8.83 -2.83 1.20
CA GLY A 50 -7.64 -2.09 1.60
C GLY A 50 -7.16 -2.39 3.02
N LYS A 51 -7.97 -3.05 3.84
CA LYS A 51 -7.62 -3.53 5.19
C LYS A 51 -7.21 -5.01 5.19
N SER A 52 -7.14 -5.67 4.03
CA SER A 52 -6.72 -7.07 3.92
C SER A 52 -5.34 -7.19 3.28
N ILE A 53 -4.36 -7.61 4.07
CA ILE A 53 -2.98 -7.83 3.60
C ILE A 53 -2.94 -8.82 2.43
N LEU A 54 -3.73 -9.90 2.53
CA LEU A 54 -3.82 -10.90 1.47
C LEU A 54 -4.35 -10.28 0.18
N GLY A 55 -5.45 -9.52 0.26
CA GLY A 55 -6.05 -8.85 -0.90
C GLY A 55 -5.06 -7.91 -1.61
N LEU A 56 -4.30 -7.13 -0.85
CA LEU A 56 -3.31 -6.21 -1.43
C LEU A 56 -2.10 -6.93 -2.02
N THR A 57 -1.60 -8.00 -1.38
CA THR A 57 -0.50 -8.77 -1.95
C THR A 57 -0.90 -9.54 -3.21
N THR A 58 -2.15 -10.01 -3.31
CA THR A 58 -2.69 -10.66 -4.52
C THR A 58 -2.85 -9.69 -5.69
N LEU A 59 -3.05 -8.40 -5.40
CA LEU A 59 -3.15 -7.35 -6.41
C LEU A 59 -1.88 -7.30 -7.28
N ALA A 60 -0.72 -7.58 -6.69
CA ALA A 60 0.57 -7.62 -7.37
C ALA A 60 0.85 -6.36 -8.21
N ALA A 61 0.46 -5.18 -7.70
CA ALA A 61 0.73 -3.91 -8.40
C ALA A 61 2.23 -3.65 -8.48
N GLU A 62 2.74 -3.59 -9.69
CA GLU A 62 4.14 -3.27 -9.97
C GLU A 62 4.37 -1.75 -9.99
N CYS A 63 5.64 -1.34 -9.99
CA CYS A 63 6.00 0.06 -10.21
C CYS A 63 5.37 0.59 -11.51
N GLY A 64 4.79 1.78 -11.44
CA GLY A 64 4.08 2.39 -12.55
C GLY A 64 2.57 2.13 -12.56
N THR A 65 2.09 1.21 -11.73
CA THR A 65 0.66 0.86 -11.64
C THR A 65 -0.17 2.00 -11.08
N CYS A 66 -1.29 2.31 -11.75
CA CYS A 66 -2.30 3.23 -11.24
C CYS A 66 -3.39 2.45 -10.50
N LEU A 67 -3.66 2.85 -9.27
CA LEU A 67 -4.72 2.31 -8.41
C LEU A 67 -5.73 3.42 -8.12
N GLU A 68 -6.99 3.07 -7.94
CA GLU A 68 -7.99 3.97 -7.38
C GLU A 68 -8.32 3.53 -5.96
N LEU A 69 -8.04 4.41 -5.00
CA LEU A 69 -8.42 4.23 -3.60
C LEU A 69 -9.83 4.79 -3.42
N GLU A 70 -10.69 4.02 -2.77
CA GLU A 70 -12.03 4.44 -2.35
C GLU A 70 -12.13 4.28 -0.83
N ALA A 71 -12.67 5.30 -0.14
CA ALA A 71 -13.05 5.20 1.25
C ALA A 71 -14.51 5.61 1.42
N SER A 72 -15.25 4.90 2.27
CA SER A 72 -16.65 5.17 2.57
C SER A 72 -16.88 5.17 4.08
N GLY A 73 -17.29 6.31 4.63
CA GLY A 73 -17.51 6.50 6.06
C GLY A 73 -17.26 7.93 6.54
N ALA A 74 -17.35 8.14 7.84
CA ALA A 74 -17.24 9.47 8.45
C ALA A 74 -15.83 10.09 8.30
N ASP A 75 -14.80 9.25 8.29
CA ASP A 75 -13.38 9.61 8.16
C ASP A 75 -12.82 9.30 6.76
N ALA A 76 -13.68 9.19 5.74
CA ALA A 76 -13.27 8.77 4.40
C ALA A 76 -12.27 9.73 3.74
N ALA A 77 -12.44 11.04 3.95
CA ALA A 77 -11.53 12.05 3.41
C ALA A 77 -10.12 11.92 4.03
N GLU A 78 -10.05 11.81 5.35
CA GLU A 78 -8.80 11.64 6.11
C GLU A 78 -8.10 10.33 5.73
N ALA A 79 -8.86 9.24 5.59
CA ALA A 79 -8.33 7.94 5.18
C ALA A 79 -7.67 8.01 3.79
N ILE A 80 -8.35 8.62 2.82
CA ILE A 80 -7.83 8.77 1.46
C ILE A 80 -6.58 9.66 1.42
N GLU A 81 -6.58 10.76 2.17
CA GLU A 81 -5.44 11.67 2.24
C GLU A 81 -4.21 10.96 2.81
N ALA A 82 -4.33 10.33 3.98
CA ALA A 82 -3.24 9.62 4.64
C ALA A 82 -2.69 8.45 3.79
N LEU A 83 -3.57 7.66 3.17
CA LEU A 83 -3.15 6.56 2.29
C LEU A 83 -2.46 7.08 1.02
N THR A 84 -2.95 8.18 0.45
CA THR A 84 -2.33 8.82 -0.71
C THR A 84 -0.93 9.32 -0.37
N GLU A 85 -0.76 9.95 0.79
CA GLU A 85 0.55 10.40 1.28
C GLU A 85 1.50 9.23 1.49
N LEU A 86 1.04 8.12 2.08
CA LEU A 86 1.85 6.92 2.27
C LEU A 86 2.36 6.35 0.93
N VAL A 87 1.49 6.30 -0.09
CA VAL A 87 1.87 5.84 -1.44
C VAL A 87 2.87 6.82 -2.07
N ARG A 88 2.64 8.14 -1.95
CA ARG A 88 3.55 9.18 -2.46
C ARG A 88 4.92 9.15 -1.78
N ALA A 89 4.95 8.83 -0.49
CA ALA A 89 6.17 8.62 0.28
C ALA A 89 6.85 7.27 -0.03
N GLN A 90 6.40 6.55 -1.06
CA GLN A 90 6.94 5.23 -1.46
C GLN A 90 6.96 4.25 -0.29
N PHE A 91 5.95 4.31 0.57
CA PHE A 91 5.84 3.51 1.78
C PHE A 91 7.04 3.63 2.72
N TYR A 92 7.85 4.70 2.61
CA TYR A 92 9.13 4.85 3.31
C TYR A 92 10.03 3.62 3.11
N GLU A 93 10.08 3.09 1.88
CA GLU A 93 11.07 2.09 1.48
C GLU A 93 12.31 2.80 0.91
N ASP A 94 13.45 2.61 1.55
CA ASP A 94 14.74 2.96 0.96
C ASP A 94 15.02 2.04 -0.24
N GLU A 95 15.55 2.57 -1.36
CA GLU A 95 15.90 1.80 -2.56
C GLU A 95 16.94 0.67 -2.32
N TYR A 96 17.46 0.53 -1.10
CA TYR A 96 18.35 -0.56 -0.69
C TYR A 96 17.58 -1.76 -0.13
N GLY A 97 16.80 -2.40 -1.01
CA GLY A 97 16.25 -3.73 -0.82
C GLY A 97 17.05 -4.82 -1.55
N SER A 98 18.35 -4.65 -1.79
CA SER A 98 19.21 -5.69 -2.38
C SER A 98 19.95 -6.43 -1.28
N GLY A 99 19.73 -7.75 -1.21
CA GLY A 99 20.51 -8.63 -0.37
C GLY A 99 21.98 -8.64 -0.77
N SER A 100 22.86 -8.49 0.20
CA SER A 100 24.24 -8.99 0.16
C SER A 100 24.79 -8.99 1.58
N GLY A 101 24.52 -10.08 2.30
CA GLY A 101 25.38 -10.56 3.38
C GLY A 101 26.02 -11.84 2.89
N GLU A 102 26.91 -11.70 1.90
CA GLU A 102 27.75 -12.78 1.40
C GLU A 102 28.56 -13.38 2.55
N ILE A 103 28.55 -14.71 2.64
CA ILE A 103 29.36 -15.52 3.54
C ILE A 103 30.85 -15.22 3.34
N GLN A 104 31.47 -14.42 4.21
CA GLN A 104 32.94 -14.34 4.25
C GLN A 104 33.49 -15.51 5.08
N SER A 105 33.73 -16.64 4.40
CA SER A 105 34.71 -17.64 4.86
C SER A 105 36.11 -17.01 4.81
N ALA A 106 36.53 -16.40 5.91
CA ALA A 106 37.91 -15.99 6.09
C ALA A 106 38.75 -17.20 6.52
N GLY A 107 39.28 -17.94 5.54
CA GLY A 107 40.45 -18.78 5.74
C GLY A 107 41.71 -17.95 5.44
N PRO A 108 42.68 -17.82 6.37
CA PRO A 108 43.97 -17.24 6.02
C PRO A 108 44.94 -18.36 5.63
N LEU A 109 45.50 -18.27 4.43
CA LEU A 109 46.79 -18.84 4.03
C LEU A 109 47.42 -17.86 3.03
N PRO A 110 48.75 -17.75 2.93
CA PRO A 110 49.80 -18.56 3.57
C PRO A 110 50.43 -17.95 4.82
#